data_AF-A0A954TE01-F1
#
_entry.id   AF-A0A954TE01-F1
#
_cell.length_a   1.000
_cell.length_b   1.000
_cell.length_c   1.000
_cell.angle_alpha   90.00
_cell.angle_beta   90.00
_cell.angle_gamma   90.00
#
_symmetry.space_group_name_H-M   'P 1'
#
loop_
_entity.id
_entity.type
_entity.pdbx_description
1 polymer ?
#
loop_
_entity_poly.entity_id
_entity_poly.type
_entity_poly.pdbx_seq_one_letter_code
_entity_poly.pdbx_strand_id
1 'polypeptide(L)'
;MAANALHDYRHARKPDRGSQSYSLPVGAYRVLRIMGTFLLVSFFWARWTNPSLLENLQKEIGLAYFLNFDQWVFCMALLSGIFAAGLLLHYYLFHQSRRPPATIGSFQRSRSWVNIAWLGALFLVAQPTLVQHAPIEWTHVLLSMKSDHFSQTEASQMVQGYYEELNEGSIQAGLFSGHGAAARDDTQQRHFMDFTRSRRDILQLELIPNYKAEYNGSTITINRWSMRNRDIEKAKQPGTLRIALLGSSVVMGYGVGDEETFAVQLEQQLNSDKYFTDLNPRYEVLNFGVGKYTAIRRRALLEKKVIEFDPDVVLYIAHQDELQSPVFDIADLVSNGLIDDDPCLLNILVNADIDDNTPLGVIRNRMQALEPAQEILRCTYARIIADCREHSIVPVWVDLPMPGQFEIPGAPELAHDLAQQAGFPILDLTHWADGYELAEVKLHADAHHANAKGHRLIAERLLEELRLHPSLLKQK
;
A
#
# COMPACT_ATOMS: atom_id res chain seq x y z
N MET A 1 27.72 29.84 28.24
CA MET A 1 28.14 28.58 28.91
C MET A 1 29.21 28.80 30.00
N ALA A 2 30.23 29.64 29.78
CA ALA A 2 31.36 29.81 30.72
C ALA A 2 31.05 30.54 32.06
N ALA A 3 30.18 31.56 32.05
CA ALA A 3 29.88 32.34 33.26
C ALA A 3 29.16 31.53 34.36
N ASN A 4 28.30 30.58 33.95
CA ASN A 4 27.54 29.74 34.88
C ASN A 4 28.43 28.71 35.58
N ALA A 5 29.46 28.20 34.89
CA ALA A 5 30.41 27.26 35.48
C ALA A 5 31.27 27.91 36.60
N LEU A 6 31.59 29.20 36.46
CA LEU A 6 32.40 29.94 37.45
C LEU A 6 31.61 30.30 38.72
N HIS A 7 30.30 30.58 38.57
CA HIS A 7 29.40 30.83 39.70
C HIS A 7 29.21 29.57 40.56
N ASP A 8 29.02 28.41 39.91
CA ASP A 8 28.83 27.12 40.57
C ASP A 8 30.08 26.64 41.31
N TYR A 9 31.27 26.91 40.77
CA TYR A 9 32.54 26.58 41.43
C TYR A 9 32.71 27.33 42.76
N ARG A 10 32.23 28.58 42.85
CA ARG A 10 32.35 29.41 44.06
C ARG A 10 31.34 29.05 45.16
N HIS A 11 30.24 28.37 44.82
CA HIS A 11 29.13 28.08 45.74
C HIS A 11 28.96 26.60 46.08
N ALA A 12 29.85 25.72 45.59
CA ALA A 12 29.83 24.31 45.91
C ALA A 12 30.19 24.07 47.40
N ARG A 13 29.17 23.90 48.24
CA ARG A 13 29.32 23.39 49.62
C ARG A 13 29.93 21.99 49.59
N LYS A 14 30.93 21.73 50.44
CA LYS A 14 31.50 20.40 50.65
C LYS A 14 30.38 19.41 51.04
N PRO A 15 30.32 18.21 50.45
CA PRO A 15 29.30 17.23 50.82
C PRO A 15 29.56 16.73 52.24
N ASP A 16 28.52 16.76 53.05
CA ASP A 16 28.50 16.20 54.40
C ASP A 16 28.71 14.68 54.32
N ARG A 17 29.79 14.18 54.95
CA ARG A 17 30.15 12.76 54.99
C ARG A 17 29.34 12.07 56.09
N GLY A 18 28.04 11.97 55.90
CA GLY A 18 27.18 11.04 56.64
C GLY A 18 27.05 9.74 55.84
N SER A 19 27.33 8.59 56.47
CA SER A 19 27.10 7.26 55.90
C SER A 19 25.62 7.09 55.52
N GLN A 20 25.25 7.39 54.28
CA GLN A 20 23.91 7.11 53.79
C GLN A 20 23.76 5.59 53.67
N SER A 21 23.00 5.00 54.58
CA SER A 21 22.53 3.62 54.46
C SER A 21 21.59 3.51 53.27
N TYR A 22 21.67 2.39 52.54
CA TYR A 22 20.75 2.11 51.45
C TYR A 22 19.32 2.10 51.98
N SER A 23 18.45 2.92 51.39
CA SER A 23 17.03 2.96 51.73
C SER A 23 16.24 2.29 50.61
N LEU A 24 15.67 1.12 50.90
CA LEU A 24 14.83 0.37 49.97
C LEU A 24 13.67 1.23 49.41
N PRO A 25 12.96 2.06 50.21
CA PRO A 25 11.96 3.00 49.69
C PRO A 25 12.50 3.97 48.61
N VAL A 26 13.72 4.45 48.78
CA VAL A 26 14.36 5.38 47.82
C VAL A 26 14.73 4.66 46.53
N GLY A 27 15.22 3.43 46.63
CA GLY A 27 15.49 2.58 45.47
C GLY A 27 14.23 2.24 44.69
N ALA A 28 13.18 1.80 45.39
CA ALA A 28 11.87 1.50 44.82
C ALA A 28 11.27 2.70 44.09
N TYR A 29 11.30 3.88 44.70
CA TYR A 29 10.82 5.11 44.07
C TYR A 29 11.57 5.44 42.77
N ARG A 30 12.90 5.27 42.75
CA ARG A 30 13.70 5.53 41.54
C ARG A 30 13.40 4.53 40.42
N VAL A 31 13.29 3.25 40.74
CA VAL A 31 12.97 2.20 39.76
C VAL A 31 11.57 2.42 39.18
N LEU A 32 10.55 2.68 40.02
CA LEU A 32 9.20 3.00 39.57
C LEU A 32 9.16 4.24 38.68
N ARG A 33 9.92 5.29 39.03
CA ARG A 33 10.01 6.51 38.21
C ARG A 33 10.62 6.23 36.84
N ILE A 34 11.67 5.40 36.75
CA ILE A 34 12.29 5.02 35.48
C ILE A 34 11.33 4.20 34.64
N MET A 35 10.69 3.18 35.23
CA MET A 35 9.69 2.36 34.56
C MET A 35 8.52 3.21 34.03
N GLY A 36 7.99 4.11 34.86
CA GLY A 36 6.91 5.01 34.45
C GLY A 36 7.31 5.97 33.34
N THR A 37 8.55 6.51 33.38
CA THR A 37 9.05 7.39 32.31
C THR A 37 9.22 6.62 31.01
N PHE A 38 9.77 5.41 31.06
CA PHE A 38 9.95 4.55 29.89
C PHE A 38 8.60 4.17 29.28
N LEU A 39 7.63 3.73 30.09
CA LEU A 39 6.28 3.41 29.62
C LEU A 39 5.60 4.62 28.96
N LEU A 40 5.76 5.82 29.55
CA LEU A 40 5.22 7.05 28.99
C LEU A 40 5.86 7.38 27.62
N VAL A 41 7.19 7.30 27.51
CA VAL A 41 7.91 7.55 26.25
C VAL A 41 7.53 6.51 25.19
N SER A 42 7.48 5.23 25.57
CA SER A 42 7.05 4.14 24.67
C SER A 42 5.61 4.33 24.21
N PHE A 43 4.72 4.81 25.07
CA PHE A 43 3.34 5.13 24.69
C PHE A 43 3.28 6.29 23.69
N PHE A 44 4.02 7.39 23.93
CA PHE A 44 4.09 8.51 22.99
C PHE A 44 4.71 8.09 21.66
N TRP A 45 5.77 7.28 21.70
CA TRP A 45 6.40 6.76 20.50
C TRP A 45 5.45 5.84 19.72
N ALA A 46 4.75 4.93 20.41
CA ALA A 46 3.74 4.07 19.80
C ALA A 46 2.59 4.86 19.16
N ARG A 47 2.11 5.92 19.83
CA ARG A 47 1.07 6.82 19.28
C ARG A 47 1.57 7.70 18.13
N TRP A 48 2.86 7.99 18.09
CA TRP A 48 3.49 8.71 16.99
C TRP A 48 3.64 7.80 15.76
N THR A 49 4.11 6.57 15.95
CA THR A 49 4.28 5.59 14.87
C THR A 49 2.96 5.00 14.38
N ASN A 50 1.93 4.98 15.23
CA ASN A 50 0.60 4.49 14.91
C ASN A 50 -0.45 5.51 15.39
N PRO A 51 -0.87 6.44 14.51
CA PRO A 51 -1.80 7.51 14.87
C PRO A 51 -3.18 7.02 15.30
N SER A 52 -3.61 5.85 14.80
CA SER A 52 -4.88 5.21 15.15
C SER A 52 -4.80 4.34 16.40
N LEU A 53 -3.66 4.28 17.11
CA LEU A 53 -3.47 3.46 18.32
C LEU A 53 -4.59 3.64 19.36
N LEU A 54 -5.01 4.89 19.62
CA LEU A 54 -6.05 5.19 20.61
C LEU A 54 -7.45 4.83 20.12
N GLU A 55 -7.74 5.01 18.84
CA GLU A 55 -9.02 4.62 18.24
C GLU A 55 -9.13 3.10 18.11
N ASN A 56 -8.04 2.41 17.75
CA ASN A 56 -7.95 0.95 17.70
C ASN A 56 -8.04 0.38 19.12
N LEU A 57 -7.33 0.95 20.10
CA LEU A 57 -7.51 0.58 21.51
C LEU A 57 -8.95 0.82 21.97
N GLN A 58 -9.59 1.94 21.62
CA GLN A 58 -10.99 2.17 21.99
C GLN A 58 -11.97 1.22 21.29
N LYS A 59 -11.76 0.89 20.01
CA LYS A 59 -12.57 -0.09 19.26
C LYS A 59 -12.36 -1.52 19.78
N GLU A 60 -11.14 -1.91 20.12
CA GLU A 60 -10.81 -3.22 20.70
C GLU A 60 -11.23 -3.33 22.18
N ILE A 61 -11.11 -2.26 22.97
CA ILE A 61 -11.63 -2.20 24.34
C ILE A 61 -13.17 -2.17 24.33
N GLY A 62 -13.78 -1.59 23.29
CA GLY A 62 -15.22 -1.62 23.03
C GLY A 62 -15.75 -2.96 22.52
N LEU A 63 -14.87 -3.84 22.01
CA LEU A 63 -15.18 -5.18 21.50
C LEU A 63 -14.24 -6.23 22.11
N ALA A 64 -14.46 -6.51 23.40
CA ALA A 64 -14.17 -7.79 24.07
C ALA A 64 -12.82 -8.48 23.76
N TYR A 65 -11.71 -7.90 24.24
CA TYR A 65 -10.59 -8.67 24.76
C TYR A 65 -10.17 -8.11 26.13
N PHE A 66 -10.85 -8.55 27.19
CA PHE A 66 -10.22 -8.49 28.51
C PHE A 66 -9.08 -9.50 28.50
N LEU A 67 -7.89 -9.10 28.96
CA LEU A 67 -6.84 -10.07 29.29
C LEU A 67 -7.48 -11.15 30.19
N ASN A 68 -7.37 -12.41 29.81
CA ASN A 68 -7.85 -13.51 30.65
C ASN A 68 -7.05 -13.52 31.96
N PHE A 69 -7.58 -14.12 33.02
CA PHE A 69 -6.92 -14.12 34.34
C PHE A 69 -5.43 -14.54 34.26
N ASP A 70 -5.12 -15.55 33.46
CA ASP A 70 -3.75 -16.03 33.26
C ASP A 70 -2.84 -15.00 32.56
N GLN A 71 -3.39 -14.22 31.63
CA GLN A 71 -2.66 -13.15 30.94
C GLN A 71 -2.41 -11.96 31.88
N TRP A 72 -3.37 -11.62 32.75
CA TRP A 72 -3.17 -10.65 33.82
C TRP A 72 -2.08 -11.08 34.80
N VAL A 73 -2.10 -12.35 35.21
CA VAL A 73 -1.08 -12.92 36.09
C VAL A 73 0.30 -12.85 35.41
N PHE A 74 0.37 -13.18 34.12
CA PHE A 74 1.62 -13.09 33.35
C PHE A 74 2.16 -11.66 33.26
N CYS A 75 1.33 -10.68 32.89
CA CYS A 75 1.73 -9.27 32.81
C CYS A 75 2.20 -8.74 34.16
N MET A 76 1.48 -9.07 35.24
CA MET A 76 1.86 -8.65 36.60
C MET A 76 3.14 -9.34 37.07
N ALA A 77 3.35 -10.62 36.72
CA ALA A 77 4.60 -11.33 37.02
C ALA A 77 5.79 -10.72 36.27
N LEU A 78 5.62 -10.35 35.01
CA LEU A 78 6.64 -9.70 34.20
C LEU A 78 7.03 -8.32 34.76
N LEU A 79 6.03 -7.48 35.06
CA LEU A 79 6.26 -6.16 35.66
C LEU A 79 6.94 -6.26 37.03
N SER A 80 6.52 -7.24 37.85
CA SER A 80 7.14 -7.51 39.15
C SER A 80 8.59 -8.01 38.99
N GLY A 81 8.86 -8.83 37.98
CA GLY A 81 10.20 -9.31 37.64
C GLY A 81 11.14 -8.18 37.19
N ILE A 82 10.67 -7.28 36.32
CA ILE A 82 11.41 -6.09 35.88
C ILE A 82 11.69 -5.17 37.07
N PHE A 83 10.70 -4.95 37.93
CA PHE A 83 10.87 -4.14 39.14
C PHE A 83 11.90 -4.75 40.10
N ALA A 84 11.85 -6.07 40.33
CA ALA A 84 12.83 -6.78 41.15
C ALA A 84 14.24 -6.74 40.57
N ALA A 85 14.39 -6.94 39.26
CA ALA A 85 15.67 -6.81 38.57
C ALA A 85 16.22 -5.37 38.65
N GLY A 86 15.36 -4.36 38.49
CA GLY A 86 15.72 -2.95 38.65
C GLY A 86 16.16 -2.61 40.08
N LEU A 87 15.51 -3.17 41.10
CA LEU A 87 15.92 -3.05 42.50
C LEU A 87 17.27 -3.70 42.78
N LEU A 88 17.49 -4.92 42.27
CA LEU A 88 18.76 -5.64 42.41
C LEU A 88 19.90 -4.90 41.71
N LEU A 89 19.67 -4.38 40.51
CA LEU A 89 20.64 -3.56 39.78
C LEU A 89 20.91 -2.26 40.52
N HIS A 90 19.88 -1.60 41.05
CA HIS A 90 20.05 -0.36 41.83
C HIS A 90 20.85 -0.60 43.11
N TYR A 91 20.56 -1.68 43.83
CA TYR A 91 21.30 -2.12 45.01
C TYR A 91 22.76 -2.47 44.68
N TYR A 92 22.99 -3.22 43.59
CA TYR A 92 24.32 -3.57 43.09
C TYR A 92 25.14 -2.35 42.73
N LEU A 93 24.57 -1.42 41.94
CA LEU A 93 25.21 -0.17 41.56
C LEU A 93 25.50 0.72 42.77
N PHE A 94 24.60 0.80 43.75
CA PHE A 94 24.82 1.53 45.00
C PHE A 94 26.03 0.99 45.78
N HIS A 95 26.19 -0.34 45.85
CA HIS A 95 27.31 -0.97 46.55
C HIS A 95 28.62 -0.98 45.76
N GLN A 96 28.59 -0.99 44.42
CA GLN A 96 29.77 -0.77 43.58
C GLN A 96 30.27 0.68 43.62
N SER A 97 29.40 1.65 43.92
CA SER A 97 29.71 3.09 43.96
C SER A 97 30.56 3.54 45.17
N ARG A 98 31.35 2.65 45.78
CA ARG A 98 32.38 3.01 46.78
C ARG A 98 33.63 3.66 46.16
N ARG A 99 33.61 4.02 44.87
CA ARG A 99 34.59 4.91 44.24
C ARG A 99 34.02 6.33 44.20
N PRO A 100 34.83 7.37 44.46
CA PRO A 100 34.33 8.73 44.55
C PRO A 100 33.67 9.11 43.22
N PRO A 101 32.45 9.69 43.21
CA PRO A 101 31.90 10.21 41.98
C PRO A 101 32.79 11.37 41.53
N ALA A 102 33.24 11.33 40.28
CA ALA A 102 33.64 12.55 39.59
C ALA A 102 32.46 13.53 39.70
N THR A 103 32.76 14.78 40.05
CA THR A 103 31.79 15.86 40.23
C THR A 103 31.00 16.10 38.97
N ILE A 104 29.92 15.35 38.79
CA ILE A 104 28.87 15.65 37.81
C ILE A 104 27.91 16.56 38.56
N GLY A 105 27.94 17.85 38.19
CA GLY A 105 27.07 18.87 38.75
C GLY A 105 25.61 18.43 38.75
N SER A 106 24.90 18.83 39.80
CA SER A 106 23.49 18.54 40.03
C SER A 106 22.61 19.01 38.87
N PHE A 107 22.40 18.14 37.88
CA PHE A 107 21.55 18.41 36.72
C PHE A 107 20.07 18.09 36.98
N GLN A 108 19.64 17.89 38.23
CA GLN A 108 18.33 17.29 38.50
C GLN A 108 17.56 18.02 39.60
N ARG A 109 16.84 19.08 39.23
CA ARG A 109 15.49 19.37 39.75
C ARG A 109 14.79 20.52 39.02
N SER A 110 15.50 21.56 38.59
CA SER A 110 14.86 22.75 37.99
C SER A 110 14.46 22.59 36.52
N ARG A 111 15.09 21.67 35.77
CA ARG A 111 14.86 21.52 34.32
C ARG A 111 13.84 20.45 33.92
N SER A 112 13.53 19.47 34.78
CA SER A 112 12.46 18.50 34.50
C SER A 112 11.10 19.18 34.44
N TRP A 113 10.87 20.21 35.28
CA TRP A 113 9.66 21.03 35.22
C TRP A 113 9.59 21.87 33.94
N VAL A 114 10.74 22.33 33.43
CA VAL A 114 10.80 23.05 32.14
C VAL A 114 10.46 22.13 30.97
N ASN A 115 10.96 20.90 30.97
CA ASN A 115 10.63 19.91 29.94
C ASN A 115 9.16 19.46 30.04
N ILE A 116 8.63 19.28 31.26
CA ILE A 116 7.21 18.97 31.48
C ILE A 116 6.33 20.16 31.06
N ALA A 117 6.75 21.39 31.34
CA ALA A 117 6.05 22.59 30.89
C ALA A 117 6.08 22.74 29.37
N TRP A 118 7.20 22.39 28.71
CA TRP A 118 7.29 22.37 27.25
C TRP A 118 6.42 21.29 26.62
N LEU A 119 6.39 20.08 27.20
CA LEU A 119 5.49 19.01 26.76
C LEU A 119 4.01 19.39 26.99
N GLY A 120 3.69 20.03 28.10
CA GLY A 120 2.36 20.56 28.38
C GLY A 120 1.96 21.69 27.42
N ALA A 121 2.89 22.58 27.07
CA ALA A 121 2.67 23.63 26.07
C ALA A 121 2.44 23.05 24.66
N LEU A 122 3.24 22.06 24.25
CA LEU A 122 3.04 21.34 22.99
C LEU A 122 1.68 20.61 22.96
N PHE A 123 1.29 19.99 24.07
CA PHE A 123 -0.01 19.34 24.20
C PHE A 123 -1.18 20.34 24.14
N LEU A 124 -1.04 21.52 24.72
CA LEU A 124 -2.04 22.60 24.66
C LEU A 124 -2.18 23.17 23.24
N VAL A 125 -1.06 23.37 22.53
CA VAL A 125 -1.06 23.84 21.14
C VAL A 125 -1.69 22.80 20.19
N ALA A 126 -1.61 21.52 20.51
CA ALA A 126 -2.26 20.46 19.74
C ALA A 126 -3.79 20.40 19.91
N GLN A 127 -4.37 21.03 20.95
CA GLN A 127 -5.81 20.97 21.23
C GLN A 127 -6.66 21.63 20.11
N PRO A 128 -7.71 20.97 19.59
CA PRO A 128 -8.52 21.49 18.48
C PRO A 128 -9.17 22.86 18.74
N THR A 129 -9.51 23.17 19.99
CA THR A 129 -10.24 24.37 20.39
C THR A 129 -9.39 25.65 20.39
N LEU A 130 -8.07 25.53 20.62
CA LEU A 130 -7.13 26.65 20.63
C LEU A 130 -6.76 27.14 19.22
N VAL A 131 -6.79 26.23 18.23
CA VAL A 131 -6.50 26.55 16.82
C VAL A 131 -7.58 27.44 16.19
N GLN A 132 -8.83 27.31 16.63
CA GLN A 132 -9.96 28.12 16.12
C GLN A 132 -9.90 29.61 16.52
N HIS A 133 -9.06 29.97 17.50
CA HIS A 133 -8.90 31.34 17.99
C HIS A 133 -7.51 31.92 17.66
N ALA A 134 -6.69 31.20 16.87
CA ALA A 134 -5.35 31.65 16.51
C ALA A 134 -5.38 32.72 15.40
N PRO A 135 -4.47 33.71 15.41
CA PRO A 135 -4.35 34.71 14.35
C PRO A 135 -4.12 34.07 12.97
N ILE A 136 -4.68 34.69 11.92
CA ILE A 136 -4.69 34.20 10.51
C ILE A 136 -3.27 33.88 9.98
N GLU A 137 -2.25 34.60 10.45
CA GLU A 137 -0.85 34.42 10.05
C GLU A 137 -0.25 33.06 10.48
N TRP A 138 -0.72 32.51 11.61
CA TRP A 138 -0.23 31.23 12.15
C TRP A 138 -1.06 30.03 11.71
N THR A 139 -2.26 30.28 11.18
CA THR A 139 -3.18 29.23 10.77
C THR A 139 -2.61 28.43 9.61
N HIS A 140 -1.86 29.03 8.69
CA HIS A 140 -1.24 28.32 7.57
C HIS A 140 -0.14 27.33 8.00
N VAL A 141 0.68 27.70 8.99
CA VAL A 141 1.73 26.80 9.53
C VAL A 141 1.10 25.69 10.37
N LEU A 142 0.13 26.02 11.22
CA LEU A 142 -0.60 25.04 12.01
C LEU A 142 -1.47 24.11 11.15
N LEU A 143 -2.10 24.63 10.09
CA LEU A 143 -2.83 23.84 9.09
C LEU A 143 -1.87 22.98 8.26
N SER A 144 -0.65 23.40 7.95
CA SER A 144 0.33 22.52 7.28
C SER A 144 0.84 21.39 8.19
N MET A 145 0.76 21.55 9.51
CA MET A 145 1.08 20.52 10.50
C MET A 145 -0.13 19.65 10.89
N LYS A 146 -1.36 20.12 10.65
CA LYS A 146 -2.63 19.42 10.94
C LYS A 146 -3.41 18.98 9.71
N SER A 147 -2.99 19.38 8.51
CA SER A 147 -3.63 18.95 7.28
C SER A 147 -3.44 17.45 7.22
N ASP A 148 -4.55 16.75 7.47
CA ASP A 148 -4.80 15.36 7.11
C ASP A 148 -4.71 15.19 5.58
N HIS A 149 -3.57 15.57 4.99
CA HIS A 149 -3.08 14.85 3.84
C HIS A 149 -2.55 13.56 4.45
N PHE A 150 -3.28 12.46 4.25
CA PHE A 150 -2.70 11.13 4.45
C PHE A 150 -1.28 11.18 3.90
N SER A 151 -0.28 10.98 4.76
CA SER A 151 1.11 11.08 4.30
C SER A 151 1.31 10.04 3.19
N GLN A 152 2.17 10.28 2.21
CA GLN A 152 2.45 9.28 1.16
C GLN A 152 2.81 7.91 1.76
N THR A 153 3.33 7.89 2.99
CA THR A 153 3.56 6.70 3.83
C THR A 153 2.29 5.97 4.26
N GLU A 154 1.23 6.66 4.66
CA GLU A 154 -0.05 6.05 5.04
C GLU A 154 -0.78 5.50 3.81
N ALA A 155 -0.77 6.23 2.70
CA ALA A 155 -1.31 5.74 1.44
C ALA A 155 -0.53 4.53 0.91
N SER A 156 0.79 4.55 1.10
CA SER A 156 1.67 3.42 0.85
C SER A 156 1.26 2.19 1.66
N GLN A 157 0.94 2.36 2.94
CA GLN A 157 0.47 1.28 3.80
C GLN A 157 -0.89 0.72 3.36
N MET A 158 -1.80 1.55 2.86
CA MET A 158 -3.09 1.09 2.35
C MET A 158 -2.96 0.25 1.08
N VAL A 159 -2.14 0.68 0.11
CA VAL A 159 -1.85 -0.09 -1.10
C VAL A 159 -1.14 -1.40 -0.75
N GLN A 160 -0.22 -1.37 0.23
CA GLN A 160 0.44 -2.58 0.71
C GLN A 160 -0.55 -3.57 1.35
N GLY A 161 -1.44 -3.10 2.23
CA GLY A 161 -2.47 -3.93 2.86
C GLY A 161 -3.37 -4.63 1.83
N TYR A 162 -3.76 -3.92 0.77
CA TYR A 162 -4.50 -4.51 -0.36
C TYR A 162 -3.75 -5.70 -1.00
N TYR A 163 -2.45 -5.56 -1.27
CA TYR A 163 -1.65 -6.65 -1.86
C TYR A 163 -1.33 -7.78 -0.87
N GLU A 164 -1.33 -7.49 0.44
CA GLU A 164 -1.23 -8.47 1.52
C GLU A 164 -2.49 -9.34 1.61
N GLU A 165 -3.70 -8.77 1.50
CA GLU A 165 -4.96 -9.55 1.46
C GLU A 165 -4.97 -10.57 0.30
N LEU A 166 -4.40 -10.19 -0.85
CA LEU A 166 -4.25 -11.11 -1.98
C LEU A 166 -3.18 -12.21 -1.76
N ASN A 167 -2.40 -12.17 -0.68
CA ASN A 167 -1.31 -13.10 -0.35
C ASN A 167 -1.61 -14.04 0.82
N GLU A 168 -2.69 -13.86 1.59
CA GLU A 168 -2.95 -14.58 2.86
C GLU A 168 -3.16 -16.11 2.77
N GLY A 169 -2.84 -16.74 1.63
CA GLY A 169 -2.72 -18.20 1.51
C GLY A 169 -1.35 -18.78 1.92
N SER A 170 -0.33 -17.96 2.18
CA SER A 170 0.97 -18.45 2.68
C SER A 170 1.16 -18.12 4.16
N ILE A 171 1.24 -19.15 5.00
CA ILE A 171 1.60 -19.05 6.42
C ILE A 171 2.91 -18.28 6.54
N GLN A 172 2.85 -17.00 6.88
CA GLN A 172 4.00 -16.24 7.33
C GLN A 172 3.81 -15.95 8.82
N ALA A 173 4.61 -16.67 9.60
CA ALA A 173 4.68 -16.57 11.06
C ALA A 173 5.18 -15.18 11.50
N GLY A 174 4.28 -14.20 11.52
CA GLY A 174 4.42 -12.96 12.27
C GLY A 174 3.82 -13.17 13.65
N LEU A 175 4.66 -13.51 14.63
CA LEU A 175 4.29 -13.82 16.02
C LEU A 175 3.58 -12.69 16.81
N PHE A 176 3.18 -11.59 16.16
CA PHE A 176 2.39 -10.50 16.76
C PHE A 176 1.27 -9.94 15.86
N SER A 177 0.96 -10.56 14.72
CA SER A 177 -0.21 -10.20 13.91
C SER A 177 -1.39 -11.13 14.22
N GLY A 178 -1.73 -11.26 15.49
CA GLY A 178 -2.95 -11.93 15.92
C GLY A 178 -4.14 -10.97 15.79
N HIS A 179 -4.47 -10.56 14.56
CA HIS A 179 -5.65 -9.75 14.34
C HIS A 179 -6.88 -10.64 14.38
N GLY A 180 -7.81 -10.30 15.26
CA GLY A 180 -9.18 -10.76 15.24
C GLY A 180 -9.91 -10.23 14.00
N ALA A 181 -9.55 -10.72 12.83
CA ALA A 181 -10.55 -10.94 11.80
C ALA A 181 -11.51 -11.96 12.40
N ALA A 182 -12.70 -11.49 12.82
CA ALA A 182 -13.82 -12.38 13.07
C ALA A 182 -13.81 -13.42 11.94
N ALA A 183 -13.74 -14.71 12.29
CA ALA A 183 -13.63 -15.81 11.35
C ALA A 183 -14.57 -15.57 10.16
N ARG A 184 -14.03 -14.99 9.09
CA ARG A 184 -14.72 -14.78 7.84
C ARG A 184 -14.91 -16.19 7.28
N ASP A 185 -16.10 -16.46 6.77
CA ASP A 185 -16.48 -17.77 6.25
C ASP A 185 -15.42 -18.25 5.23
N ASP A 186 -14.53 -19.11 5.72
CA ASP A 186 -13.23 -19.54 5.18
C ASP A 186 -13.38 -20.47 3.94
N THR A 187 -14.59 -20.51 3.40
CA THR A 187 -14.95 -21.34 2.24
C THR A 187 -14.94 -20.53 0.94
N GLN A 188 -15.03 -19.20 0.99
CA GLN A 188 -15.14 -18.34 -0.19
C GLN A 188 -13.88 -17.54 -0.55
N GLN A 189 -12.80 -17.58 0.24
CA GLN A 189 -11.60 -16.76 0.04
C GLN A 189 -10.33 -17.57 -0.30
N ARG A 190 -10.50 -18.81 -0.80
CA ARG A 190 -9.39 -19.68 -1.18
C ARG A 190 -8.92 -19.45 -2.61
N HIS A 191 -7.62 -19.33 -2.84
CA HIS A 191 -6.84 -18.10 -2.73
C HIS A 191 -6.33 -17.73 -4.14
N PHE A 192 -6.06 -16.46 -4.46
CA PHE A 192 -5.41 -16.01 -5.73
C PHE A 192 -4.18 -16.85 -6.15
N MET A 193 -3.52 -17.50 -5.17
CA MET A 193 -2.38 -18.38 -5.35
C MET A 193 -2.71 -19.76 -5.95
N ASP A 194 -3.96 -20.24 -5.86
CA ASP A 194 -4.33 -21.60 -6.30
C ASP A 194 -4.22 -21.80 -7.81
N PHE A 195 -4.33 -20.71 -8.57
CA PHE A 195 -4.28 -20.71 -10.02
C PHE A 195 -3.20 -19.79 -10.59
N THR A 196 -2.24 -19.36 -9.75
CA THR A 196 -1.06 -18.60 -10.17
C THR A 196 0.22 -19.37 -9.84
N ARG A 197 1.28 -19.14 -10.62
CA ARG A 197 2.62 -19.68 -10.39
C ARG A 197 3.66 -18.59 -10.51
N SER A 198 4.76 -18.75 -9.78
CA SER A 198 5.89 -17.83 -9.84
C SER A 198 6.69 -17.96 -11.13
N ARG A 199 7.22 -16.83 -11.60
CA ARG A 199 8.18 -16.71 -12.70
C ARG A 199 9.49 -16.13 -12.18
N ARG A 200 10.58 -16.42 -12.88
CA ARG A 200 11.93 -15.88 -12.60
C ARG A 200 12.30 -14.79 -13.60
N ASP A 201 11.38 -13.86 -13.81
CA ASP A 201 11.57 -12.66 -14.63
C ASP A 201 10.69 -11.52 -14.09
N ILE A 202 10.79 -10.35 -14.72
CA ILE A 202 10.06 -9.12 -14.32
C ILE A 202 8.55 -9.30 -14.14
N LEU A 203 7.92 -10.31 -14.76
CA LEU A 203 6.49 -10.57 -14.57
C LEU A 203 6.18 -11.16 -13.19
N GLN A 204 7.13 -11.88 -12.57
CA GLN A 204 7.10 -12.59 -11.29
C GLN A 204 5.99 -13.63 -11.06
N LEU A 205 4.83 -13.45 -11.67
CA LEU A 205 3.63 -14.26 -11.50
C LEU A 205 2.98 -14.45 -12.86
N GLU A 206 2.37 -15.60 -13.06
CA GLU A 206 1.48 -15.85 -14.18
C GLU A 206 0.37 -16.83 -13.79
N LEU A 207 -0.72 -16.82 -14.54
CA LEU A 207 -1.78 -17.80 -14.38
C LEU A 207 -1.31 -19.20 -14.82
N ILE A 208 -1.69 -20.25 -14.10
CA ILE A 208 -1.32 -21.63 -14.44
C ILE A 208 -2.04 -22.04 -15.74
N PRO A 209 -1.32 -22.40 -16.83
CA PRO A 209 -1.95 -22.75 -18.09
C PRO A 209 -2.75 -24.07 -17.97
N ASN A 210 -3.85 -24.17 -18.73
CA ASN A 210 -4.77 -25.32 -18.70
C ASN A 210 -5.37 -25.62 -17.32
N TYR A 211 -5.52 -24.60 -16.48
CA TYR A 211 -6.16 -24.72 -15.18
C TYR A 211 -7.68 -24.62 -15.32
N LYS A 212 -8.41 -25.44 -14.56
CA LYS A 212 -9.87 -25.38 -14.46
C LYS A 212 -10.29 -25.74 -13.04
N ALA A 213 -11.14 -24.91 -12.45
CA ALA A 213 -11.74 -25.16 -11.14
C ALA A 213 -13.18 -24.65 -11.07
N GLU A 214 -13.95 -25.19 -10.14
CA GLU A 214 -15.25 -24.65 -9.72
C GLU A 214 -15.04 -23.77 -8.49
N TYR A 215 -15.60 -22.56 -8.51
CA TYR A 215 -15.45 -21.55 -7.47
C TYR A 215 -16.80 -20.88 -7.20
N ASN A 216 -17.36 -21.07 -5.99
CA ASN A 216 -18.66 -20.51 -5.60
C ASN A 216 -19.82 -20.77 -6.58
N GLY A 217 -19.79 -21.92 -7.27
CA GLY A 217 -20.79 -22.29 -8.28
C GLY A 217 -20.52 -21.74 -9.68
N SER A 218 -19.39 -21.05 -9.87
CA SER A 218 -18.91 -20.55 -11.15
C SER A 218 -17.64 -21.28 -11.59
N THR A 219 -17.57 -21.67 -12.86
CA THR A 219 -16.35 -22.22 -13.44
C THR A 219 -15.32 -21.11 -13.67
N ILE A 220 -14.07 -21.37 -13.30
CA ILE A 220 -12.90 -20.56 -13.64
C ILE A 220 -11.97 -21.41 -14.50
N THR A 221 -11.64 -20.90 -15.69
CA THR A 221 -10.75 -21.54 -16.65
C THR A 221 -9.59 -20.60 -17.02
N ILE A 222 -8.39 -21.17 -17.12
CA ILE A 222 -7.22 -20.53 -17.69
C ILE A 222 -6.78 -21.35 -18.89
N ASN A 223 -6.75 -20.73 -20.07
CA ASN A 223 -6.39 -21.44 -21.30
C ASN A 223 -4.90 -21.81 -21.36
N ARG A 224 -4.50 -22.49 -22.44
CA ARG A 224 -3.11 -22.94 -22.66
C ARG A 224 -2.08 -21.81 -22.73
N TRP A 225 -2.55 -20.57 -22.89
CA TRP A 225 -1.72 -19.37 -22.94
C TRP A 225 -1.69 -18.62 -21.61
N SER A 226 -2.16 -19.19 -20.50
CA SER A 226 -2.19 -18.49 -19.21
C SER A 226 -3.05 -17.22 -19.26
N MET A 227 -4.24 -17.29 -19.86
CA MET A 227 -5.21 -16.19 -19.93
C MET A 227 -6.56 -16.65 -19.38
N ARG A 228 -7.26 -15.76 -18.66
CA ARG A 228 -8.65 -15.96 -18.21
C ARG A 228 -9.62 -15.67 -19.35
N ASN A 229 -9.57 -16.56 -20.33
CA ASN A 229 -10.23 -16.42 -21.60
C ASN A 229 -10.57 -17.82 -22.13
N ARG A 230 -11.54 -17.90 -23.04
CA ARG A 230 -11.70 -19.11 -23.87
C ARG A 230 -10.39 -19.43 -24.61
N ASP A 231 -10.26 -20.67 -25.06
CA ASP A 231 -9.11 -21.06 -25.88
C ASP A 231 -9.14 -20.32 -27.23
N ILE A 232 -8.02 -19.68 -27.58
CA ILE A 232 -7.90 -18.82 -28.76
C ILE A 232 -6.59 -19.15 -29.48
N GLU A 233 -6.65 -19.15 -30.81
CA GLU A 233 -5.46 -19.29 -31.64
C GLU A 233 -4.64 -18.00 -31.66
N LYS A 234 -3.31 -18.12 -31.52
CA LYS A 234 -2.41 -16.96 -31.68
C LYS A 234 -2.54 -16.33 -33.05
N ALA A 235 -2.72 -17.12 -34.11
CA ALA A 235 -2.97 -16.60 -35.45
C ALA A 235 -4.34 -15.92 -35.53
N LYS A 236 -4.35 -14.62 -35.89
CA LYS A 236 -5.57 -13.83 -36.06
C LYS A 236 -6.34 -14.30 -37.29
N GLN A 237 -7.64 -14.52 -37.12
CA GLN A 237 -8.52 -14.91 -38.23
C GLN A 237 -8.83 -13.70 -39.13
N PRO A 238 -8.97 -13.88 -40.45
CA PRO A 238 -9.35 -12.79 -41.35
C PRO A 238 -10.70 -12.16 -40.95
N GLY A 239 -10.78 -10.82 -41.02
CA GLY A 239 -11.99 -10.07 -40.64
C GLY A 239 -12.21 -9.94 -39.13
N THR A 240 -11.27 -10.40 -38.29
CA THR A 240 -11.35 -10.21 -36.84
C THR A 240 -10.56 -8.99 -36.41
N LEU A 241 -11.18 -8.12 -35.60
CA LEU A 241 -10.50 -7.09 -34.82
C LEU A 241 -10.20 -7.64 -33.43
N ARG A 242 -8.93 -7.62 -33.01
CA ARG A 242 -8.49 -8.08 -31.68
C ARG A 242 -8.26 -6.92 -30.73
N ILE A 243 -8.92 -6.98 -29.58
CA ILE A 243 -8.75 -6.05 -28.46
C ILE A 243 -8.06 -6.78 -27.33
N ALA A 244 -6.85 -6.37 -26.95
CA ALA A 244 -6.14 -6.90 -25.79
C ALA A 244 -6.41 -6.03 -24.56
N LEU A 245 -6.89 -6.63 -23.48
CA LEU A 245 -7.07 -5.97 -22.20
C LEU A 245 -5.85 -6.21 -21.32
N LEU A 246 -5.16 -5.15 -20.91
CA LEU A 246 -4.01 -5.19 -20.01
C LEU A 246 -4.41 -4.60 -18.66
N GLY A 247 -4.23 -5.35 -17.58
CA GLY A 247 -4.46 -4.81 -16.24
C GLY A 247 -4.27 -5.84 -15.14
N SER A 248 -4.79 -5.51 -13.96
CA SER A 248 -4.58 -6.28 -12.74
C SER A 248 -5.68 -7.35 -12.51
N SER A 249 -6.00 -7.61 -11.25
CA SER A 249 -7.04 -8.55 -10.82
C SER A 249 -8.46 -8.15 -11.24
N VAL A 250 -8.73 -6.86 -11.45
CA VAL A 250 -10.04 -6.40 -11.96
C VAL A 250 -10.22 -6.87 -13.40
N VAL A 251 -9.21 -6.67 -14.26
CA VAL A 251 -9.22 -7.18 -15.64
C VAL A 251 -9.29 -8.70 -15.67
N MET A 252 -8.50 -9.36 -14.82
CA MET A 252 -8.53 -10.81 -14.66
C MET A 252 -9.93 -11.32 -14.27
N GLY A 253 -10.79 -10.50 -13.65
CA GLY A 253 -12.12 -10.89 -13.17
C GLY A 253 -12.08 -11.63 -11.83
N TYR A 254 -11.24 -11.20 -10.89
CA TYR A 254 -11.13 -11.86 -9.58
C TYR A 254 -12.49 -11.91 -8.88
N GLY A 255 -12.88 -13.10 -8.42
CA GLY A 255 -14.15 -13.32 -7.73
C GLY A 255 -15.37 -13.55 -8.63
N VAL A 256 -15.21 -13.57 -9.97
CA VAL A 256 -16.30 -13.91 -10.91
C VAL A 256 -15.91 -15.07 -11.84
N GLY A 257 -16.92 -15.74 -12.39
CA GLY A 257 -16.77 -16.85 -13.34
C GLY A 257 -16.38 -16.42 -14.75
N ASP A 258 -16.07 -17.41 -15.60
CA ASP A 258 -15.60 -17.20 -16.98
C ASP A 258 -16.52 -16.28 -17.79
N GLU A 259 -17.84 -16.52 -17.75
CA GLU A 259 -18.84 -15.76 -18.53
C GLU A 259 -19.18 -14.39 -17.92
N GLU A 260 -18.74 -14.13 -16.68
CA GLU A 260 -19.10 -12.94 -15.93
C GLU A 260 -18.04 -11.83 -16.05
N THR A 261 -16.85 -12.14 -16.58
CA THR A 261 -15.81 -11.14 -16.76
C THR A 261 -16.23 -10.05 -17.74
N PHE A 262 -15.84 -8.81 -17.47
CA PHE A 262 -16.20 -7.68 -18.36
C PHE A 262 -15.59 -7.85 -19.76
N ALA A 263 -14.49 -8.62 -19.89
CA ALA A 263 -13.90 -8.99 -21.16
C ALA A 263 -14.88 -9.79 -22.04
N VAL A 264 -15.50 -10.82 -21.47
CA VAL A 264 -16.49 -11.65 -22.16
C VAL A 264 -17.76 -10.85 -22.43
N GLN A 265 -18.22 -10.07 -21.47
CA GLN A 265 -19.39 -9.19 -21.63
C GLN A 265 -19.17 -8.18 -22.77
N LEU A 266 -17.99 -7.54 -22.84
CA LEU A 266 -17.64 -6.62 -23.92
C LEU A 266 -17.60 -7.33 -25.28
N GLU A 267 -16.97 -8.51 -25.37
CA GLU A 267 -16.92 -9.28 -26.62
C GLU A 267 -18.33 -9.61 -27.13
N GLN A 268 -19.22 -10.09 -26.24
CA GLN A 268 -20.60 -10.43 -26.58
C GLN A 268 -21.37 -9.19 -27.07
N GLN A 269 -21.24 -8.07 -26.36
CA GLN A 269 -21.91 -6.82 -26.71
C GLN A 269 -21.44 -6.29 -28.07
N LEU A 270 -20.12 -6.20 -28.31
CA LEU A 270 -19.53 -5.78 -29.58
C LEU A 270 -20.00 -6.63 -30.78
N ASN A 271 -20.13 -7.95 -30.59
CA ASN A 271 -20.55 -8.86 -31.67
C ASN A 271 -22.08 -8.95 -31.83
N SER A 272 -22.87 -8.47 -30.87
CA SER A 272 -24.34 -8.44 -30.94
C SER A 272 -24.90 -7.12 -31.44
N ASP A 273 -24.14 -6.03 -31.28
CA ASP A 273 -24.58 -4.68 -31.60
C ASP A 273 -24.30 -4.36 -33.07
N LYS A 274 -25.37 -4.03 -33.79
CA LYS A 274 -25.32 -3.74 -35.23
C LYS A 274 -24.34 -2.61 -35.58
N TYR A 275 -24.23 -1.58 -34.75
CA TYR A 275 -23.30 -0.48 -35.00
C TYR A 275 -21.86 -0.98 -35.09
N PHE A 276 -21.46 -1.87 -34.19
CA PHE A 276 -20.10 -2.39 -34.14
C PHE A 276 -19.87 -3.48 -35.18
N THR A 277 -20.86 -4.31 -35.48
CA THR A 277 -20.74 -5.35 -36.52
C THR A 277 -20.69 -4.77 -37.94
N ASP A 278 -21.30 -3.59 -38.16
CA ASP A 278 -21.16 -2.82 -39.40
C ASP A 278 -19.74 -2.21 -39.54
N LEU A 279 -19.03 -1.96 -38.42
CA LEU A 279 -17.63 -1.49 -38.42
C LEU A 279 -16.62 -2.61 -38.64
N ASN A 280 -16.75 -3.72 -37.90
CA ASN A 280 -15.91 -4.90 -38.04
C ASN A 280 -16.78 -6.15 -37.92
N PRO A 281 -16.63 -7.15 -38.79
CA PRO A 281 -17.55 -8.29 -38.81
C PRO A 281 -17.38 -9.23 -37.61
N ARG A 282 -16.26 -9.14 -36.89
CA ARG A 282 -15.99 -9.93 -35.69
C ARG A 282 -15.00 -9.24 -34.75
N TYR A 283 -15.31 -9.30 -33.46
CA TYR A 283 -14.41 -8.87 -32.39
C TYR A 283 -13.94 -10.08 -31.57
N GLU A 284 -12.66 -10.08 -31.22
CA GLU A 284 -12.09 -10.95 -30.19
C GLU A 284 -11.52 -10.08 -29.07
N VAL A 285 -12.01 -10.25 -27.84
CA VAL A 285 -11.48 -9.56 -26.66
C VAL A 285 -10.62 -10.53 -25.88
N LEU A 286 -9.34 -10.20 -25.72
CA LEU A 286 -8.33 -11.04 -25.11
C LEU A 286 -8.00 -10.52 -23.71
N ASN A 287 -8.37 -11.29 -22.69
CA ASN A 287 -8.09 -10.93 -21.30
C ASN A 287 -6.65 -11.32 -20.88
N PHE A 288 -5.75 -10.34 -20.82
CA PHE A 288 -4.40 -10.50 -20.28
C PHE A 288 -4.26 -10.04 -18.82
N GLY A 289 -5.38 -9.86 -18.12
CA GLY A 289 -5.37 -9.46 -16.72
C GLY A 289 -4.71 -10.50 -15.82
N VAL A 290 -3.78 -10.05 -14.98
CA VAL A 290 -3.15 -10.87 -13.93
C VAL A 290 -3.10 -10.05 -12.65
N GLY A 291 -3.54 -10.63 -11.52
CA GLY A 291 -3.49 -9.92 -10.24
C GLY A 291 -2.08 -9.43 -9.90
N LYS A 292 -2.00 -8.28 -9.23
CA LYS A 292 -0.74 -7.61 -8.84
C LYS A 292 0.11 -7.07 -9.98
N TYR A 293 -0.40 -7.08 -11.20
CA TYR A 293 0.29 -6.42 -12.30
C TYR A 293 0.11 -4.90 -12.19
N THR A 294 1.20 -4.24 -11.80
CA THR A 294 1.35 -2.78 -11.84
C THR A 294 1.73 -2.33 -13.25
N ALA A 295 1.93 -1.02 -13.44
CA ALA A 295 2.35 -0.46 -14.72
C ALA A 295 3.61 -1.13 -15.29
N ILE A 296 4.63 -1.39 -14.46
CA ILE A 296 5.90 -2.02 -14.88
C ILE A 296 5.63 -3.41 -15.49
N ARG A 297 4.85 -4.24 -14.81
CA ARG A 297 4.52 -5.60 -15.28
C ARG A 297 3.61 -5.61 -16.49
N ARG A 298 2.68 -4.64 -16.60
CA ARG A 298 1.81 -4.51 -17.78
C ARG A 298 2.61 -4.17 -19.03
N ARG A 299 3.61 -3.27 -18.94
CA ARG A 299 4.58 -3.02 -20.01
C ARG A 299 5.32 -4.29 -20.41
N ALA A 300 5.92 -4.99 -19.44
CA ALA A 300 6.64 -6.23 -19.74
C ALA A 300 5.72 -7.32 -20.35
N LEU A 301 4.45 -7.38 -19.94
CA LEU A 301 3.47 -8.31 -20.50
C LEU A 301 3.13 -7.98 -21.96
N LEU A 302 3.01 -6.68 -22.28
CA LEU A 302 2.82 -6.20 -23.64
C LEU A 302 3.93 -6.73 -24.55
N GLU A 303 5.17 -6.42 -24.18
CA GLU A 303 6.40 -6.76 -24.91
C GLU A 303 6.58 -8.26 -25.08
N LYS A 304 6.41 -9.04 -24.00
CA LYS A 304 6.76 -10.46 -23.98
C LYS A 304 5.67 -11.40 -24.48
N LYS A 305 4.42 -10.93 -24.57
CA LYS A 305 3.28 -11.85 -24.79
C LYS A 305 2.17 -11.26 -25.62
N VAL A 306 1.67 -10.06 -25.30
CA VAL A 306 0.45 -9.53 -25.94
C VAL A 306 0.68 -9.30 -27.44
N ILE A 307 1.84 -8.76 -27.83
CA ILE A 307 2.18 -8.52 -29.23
C ILE A 307 2.13 -9.80 -30.08
N GLU A 308 2.44 -10.97 -29.51
CA GLU A 308 2.39 -12.25 -30.23
C GLU A 308 0.97 -12.66 -30.66
N PHE A 309 -0.08 -12.03 -30.13
CA PHE A 309 -1.47 -12.27 -30.51
C PHE A 309 -1.98 -11.32 -31.59
N ASP A 310 -1.11 -10.46 -32.13
CA ASP A 310 -1.42 -9.46 -33.15
C ASP A 310 -2.72 -8.65 -32.87
N PRO A 311 -2.83 -8.01 -31.68
CA PRO A 311 -3.98 -7.18 -31.37
C PRO A 311 -4.01 -5.95 -32.27
N ASP A 312 -5.20 -5.48 -32.61
CA ASP A 312 -5.43 -4.19 -33.29
C ASP A 312 -5.48 -3.05 -32.27
N VAL A 313 -6.02 -3.33 -31.08
CA VAL A 313 -6.21 -2.36 -30.00
C VAL A 313 -5.69 -2.95 -28.69
N VAL A 314 -5.00 -2.15 -27.89
CA VAL A 314 -4.65 -2.45 -26.50
C VAL A 314 -5.41 -1.48 -25.61
N LEU A 315 -6.29 -2.01 -24.75
CA LEU A 315 -6.90 -1.25 -23.67
C LEU A 315 -6.07 -1.46 -22.40
N TYR A 316 -5.29 -0.44 -22.06
CA TYR A 316 -4.55 -0.37 -20.82
C TYR A 316 -5.48 0.10 -19.71
N ILE A 317 -5.82 -0.78 -18.77
CA ILE A 317 -6.74 -0.48 -17.68
C ILE A 317 -5.94 0.03 -16.49
N ALA A 318 -6.13 1.31 -16.17
CA ALA A 318 -5.55 1.95 -15.00
C ALA A 318 -6.53 1.98 -13.83
N HIS A 319 -5.98 2.06 -12.62
CA HIS A 319 -6.74 2.12 -11.37
C HIS A 319 -6.27 3.30 -10.53
N GLN A 320 -6.98 3.62 -9.46
CA GLN A 320 -6.63 4.77 -8.61
C GLN A 320 -5.26 4.66 -7.90
N ASP A 321 -4.63 3.47 -7.88
CA ASP A 321 -3.29 3.21 -7.32
C ASP A 321 -2.16 3.22 -8.38
N GLU A 322 -2.43 3.72 -9.58
CA GLU A 322 -1.54 3.65 -10.73
C GLU A 322 -0.17 4.30 -10.47
N LEU A 323 -0.12 5.39 -9.70
CA LEU A 323 1.11 6.10 -9.38
C LEU A 323 1.92 5.40 -8.27
N GLN A 324 1.27 4.75 -7.32
CA GLN A 324 1.92 4.22 -6.11
C GLN A 324 2.27 2.74 -6.24
N SER A 325 1.45 1.94 -6.92
CA SER A 325 1.72 0.51 -7.08
C SER A 325 3.07 0.19 -7.73
N PRO A 326 3.57 0.94 -8.74
CA PRO A 326 4.87 0.64 -9.37
C PRO A 326 6.07 0.87 -8.42
N VAL A 327 5.93 1.76 -7.43
CA VAL A 327 6.97 2.01 -6.42
C VAL A 327 7.22 0.78 -5.53
N PHE A 328 6.16 0.04 -5.20
CA PHE A 328 6.31 -1.23 -4.47
C PHE A 328 6.87 -2.32 -5.35
N ASP A 329 6.40 -2.38 -6.60
CA ASP A 329 6.81 -3.37 -7.56
C ASP A 329 8.29 -3.28 -7.88
N ILE A 330 8.80 -2.08 -8.18
CA ILE A 330 10.23 -1.88 -8.48
C ILE A 330 11.11 -2.27 -7.29
N ALA A 331 10.67 -1.99 -6.06
CA ALA A 331 11.42 -2.35 -4.86
C ALA A 331 11.54 -3.87 -4.68
N ASP A 332 10.45 -4.60 -4.94
CA ASP A 332 10.44 -6.05 -4.91
C ASP A 332 11.25 -6.67 -6.06
N LEU A 333 11.15 -6.11 -7.26
CA LEU A 333 11.92 -6.56 -8.43
C LEU A 333 13.43 -6.40 -8.22
N VAL A 334 13.89 -5.25 -7.71
CA VAL A 334 15.31 -5.01 -7.40
C VAL A 334 15.80 -5.98 -6.32
N SER A 335 15.05 -6.09 -5.21
CA SER A 335 15.45 -6.96 -4.09
C SER A 335 15.53 -8.44 -4.47
N ASN A 336 14.86 -8.86 -5.55
CA ASN A 336 14.90 -10.24 -6.06
C ASN A 336 15.81 -10.40 -7.30
N GLY A 337 16.47 -9.33 -7.77
CA GLY A 337 17.32 -9.37 -8.97
C GLY A 337 16.55 -9.68 -10.26
N LEU A 338 15.32 -9.16 -10.39
CA LEU A 338 14.38 -9.47 -11.49
C LEU A 338 14.08 -8.28 -12.42
N ILE A 339 14.70 -7.12 -12.19
CA ILE A 339 14.65 -5.99 -13.12
C ILE A 339 15.31 -6.40 -14.44
N ASP A 340 14.67 -6.08 -15.55
CA ASP A 340 15.22 -6.28 -16.89
C ASP A 340 16.19 -5.16 -17.28
N ASP A 341 16.88 -5.32 -18.41
CA ASP A 341 17.84 -4.33 -18.92
C ASP A 341 17.15 -3.05 -19.48
N ASP A 342 15.97 -2.68 -18.98
CA ASP A 342 15.25 -1.47 -19.40
C ASP A 342 16.07 -0.23 -19.01
N PRO A 343 16.57 0.55 -19.98
CA PRO A 343 17.46 1.67 -19.67
C PRO A 343 16.80 2.76 -18.83
N CYS A 344 15.48 2.95 -18.94
CA CYS A 344 14.83 3.94 -18.12
C CYS A 344 14.72 3.49 -16.67
N LEU A 345 14.21 2.28 -16.41
CA LEU A 345 14.09 1.77 -15.05
C LEU A 345 15.46 1.74 -14.37
N LEU A 346 16.51 1.28 -15.06
CA LEU A 346 17.88 1.29 -14.54
C LEU A 346 18.37 2.71 -14.20
N ASN A 347 18.09 3.71 -15.04
CA ASN A 347 18.48 5.10 -14.76
C ASN A 347 17.76 5.66 -13.52
N ILE A 348 16.50 5.29 -13.29
CA ILE A 348 15.75 5.69 -12.08
C ILE A 348 16.43 5.13 -10.83
N LEU A 349 16.81 3.84 -10.87
CA LEU A 349 17.53 3.19 -9.77
C LEU A 349 18.87 3.88 -9.49
N VAL A 350 19.66 4.14 -10.53
CA VAL A 350 20.95 4.83 -10.43
C VAL A 350 20.79 6.25 -9.85
N ASN A 351 19.81 7.01 -10.32
CA ASN A 351 19.55 8.37 -9.83
C ASN A 351 19.09 8.38 -8.37
N ALA A 352 18.45 7.30 -7.93
CA ALA A 352 18.02 7.10 -6.55
C ALA A 352 19.08 6.39 -5.68
N ASP A 353 20.31 6.21 -6.18
CA ASP A 353 21.43 5.56 -5.48
C ASP A 353 21.10 4.10 -5.05
N ILE A 354 20.26 3.41 -5.82
CA ILE A 354 19.82 2.04 -5.54
C ILE A 354 20.58 1.04 -6.41
N ASP A 355 21.13 0.03 -5.75
CA ASP A 355 21.80 -1.12 -6.33
C ASP A 355 21.25 -2.44 -5.76
N ASP A 356 21.76 -3.57 -6.26
CA ASP A 356 21.34 -4.93 -5.85
C ASP A 356 21.60 -5.23 -4.36
N ASN A 357 22.45 -4.45 -3.68
CA ASN A 357 22.77 -4.62 -2.27
C ASN A 357 21.94 -3.70 -1.37
N THR A 358 21.15 -2.81 -1.94
CA THR A 358 20.37 -1.84 -1.18
C THR A 358 19.24 -2.55 -0.44
N PRO A 359 19.13 -2.41 0.91
CA PRO A 359 18.08 -3.11 1.65
C PRO A 359 16.67 -2.68 1.21
N LEU A 360 15.73 -3.62 1.13
CA LEU A 360 14.35 -3.39 0.67
C LEU A 360 13.66 -2.17 1.35
N GLY A 361 13.85 -1.99 2.66
CA GLY A 361 13.29 -0.84 3.37
C GLY A 361 13.86 0.51 2.93
N VAL A 362 15.14 0.54 2.53
CA VAL A 362 15.80 1.74 1.97
C VAL A 362 15.29 2.01 0.56
N ILE A 363 15.15 0.96 -0.27
CA ILE A 363 14.59 1.08 -1.62
C ILE A 363 13.18 1.68 -1.54
N ARG A 364 12.31 1.10 -0.70
CA ARG A 364 10.93 1.60 -0.50
C ARG A 364 10.92 3.07 -0.07
N ASN A 365 11.72 3.43 0.93
CA ASN A 365 11.76 4.81 1.42
C ASN A 365 12.25 5.81 0.36
N ARG A 366 13.23 5.44 -0.48
CA ARG A 366 13.74 6.31 -1.55
C ARG A 366 12.77 6.41 -2.73
N MET A 367 12.07 5.32 -3.04
CA MET A 367 11.11 5.26 -4.15
C MET A 367 9.73 5.83 -3.81
N GLN A 368 9.39 5.98 -2.54
CA GLN A 368 8.12 6.58 -2.07
C GLN A 368 7.95 8.05 -2.41
N ALA A 369 9.03 8.75 -2.78
CA ALA A 369 8.93 10.13 -3.25
C ALA A 369 8.16 10.23 -4.56
N LEU A 370 7.49 11.37 -4.76
CA LEU A 370 6.65 11.62 -5.94
C LEU A 370 7.43 11.54 -7.26
N GLU A 371 8.65 12.07 -7.29
CA GLU A 371 9.51 12.14 -8.48
C GLU A 371 9.82 10.75 -9.07
N PRO A 372 10.36 9.76 -8.31
CA PRO A 372 10.52 8.39 -8.80
C PRO A 372 9.23 7.75 -9.32
N ALA A 373 8.12 7.93 -8.61
CA ALA A 373 6.82 7.36 -9.01
C ALA A 373 6.36 7.89 -10.38
N GLN A 374 6.47 9.21 -10.59
CA GLN A 374 6.17 9.85 -11.87
C GLN A 374 7.09 9.36 -12.99
N GLU A 375 8.40 9.27 -12.71
CA GLU A 375 9.38 8.88 -13.72
C GLU A 375 9.20 7.41 -14.16
N ILE A 376 8.87 6.52 -13.23
CA ILE A 376 8.51 5.12 -13.54
C ILE A 376 7.31 5.08 -14.49
N LEU A 377 6.22 5.78 -14.16
CA LEU A 377 5.03 5.81 -15.01
C LEU A 377 5.32 6.43 -16.37
N ARG A 378 6.01 7.58 -16.41
CA ARG A 378 6.36 8.29 -17.64
C ARG A 378 7.13 7.38 -18.59
N CYS A 379 8.12 6.66 -18.08
CA CYS A 379 8.90 5.73 -18.90
C CYS A 379 8.11 4.50 -19.32
N THR A 380 7.32 3.94 -18.40
CA THR A 380 6.47 2.79 -18.69
C THR A 380 5.48 3.11 -19.83
N TYR A 381 4.80 4.25 -19.75
CA TYR A 381 3.85 4.71 -20.74
C TYR A 381 4.52 5.06 -22.08
N ALA A 382 5.65 5.76 -22.06
CA ALA A 382 6.41 6.05 -23.27
C ALA A 382 6.83 4.76 -24.00
N ARG A 383 7.23 3.74 -23.26
CA ARG A 383 7.62 2.44 -23.82
C ARG A 383 6.42 1.69 -24.41
N ILE A 384 5.30 1.61 -23.70
CA ILE A 384 4.05 1.02 -24.22
C ILE A 384 3.62 1.70 -25.52
N ILE A 385 3.64 3.03 -25.59
CA ILE A 385 3.31 3.78 -26.81
C ILE A 385 4.27 3.45 -27.95
N ALA A 386 5.57 3.36 -27.67
CA ALA A 386 6.58 3.03 -28.68
C ALA A 386 6.34 1.62 -29.26
N ASP A 387 6.15 0.62 -28.39
CA ASP A 387 5.93 -0.77 -28.82
C ASP A 387 4.60 -0.90 -29.58
N CYS A 388 3.53 -0.26 -29.11
CA CYS A 388 2.27 -0.25 -29.84
C CYS A 388 2.41 0.39 -31.22
N ARG A 389 3.14 1.50 -31.36
CA ARG A 389 3.39 2.15 -32.66
C ARG A 389 4.21 1.28 -33.60
N GLU A 390 5.26 0.61 -33.10
CA GLU A 390 6.10 -0.30 -33.88
C GLU A 390 5.27 -1.45 -34.49
N HIS A 391 4.28 -1.92 -33.74
CA HIS A 391 3.40 -3.01 -34.16
C HIS A 391 2.06 -2.54 -34.74
N SER A 392 1.90 -1.25 -35.04
CA SER A 392 0.66 -0.64 -35.55
C SER A 392 -0.58 -0.90 -34.68
N ILE A 393 -0.41 -1.10 -33.38
CA ILE A 393 -1.46 -1.30 -32.38
C ILE A 393 -1.96 0.08 -31.93
N VAL A 394 -3.27 0.25 -31.75
CA VAL A 394 -3.86 1.44 -31.12
C VAL A 394 -3.80 1.28 -29.59
N PRO A 395 -2.94 2.03 -28.86
CA PRO A 395 -2.92 2.00 -27.41
C PRO A 395 -3.98 2.94 -26.86
N VAL A 396 -4.86 2.48 -25.98
CA VAL A 396 -5.90 3.29 -25.33
C VAL A 396 -5.77 3.13 -23.83
N TRP A 397 -5.76 4.24 -23.10
CA TRP A 397 -5.70 4.23 -21.64
C TRP A 397 -7.13 4.39 -21.10
N VAL A 398 -7.52 3.52 -20.18
CA VAL A 398 -8.89 3.45 -19.65
C VAL A 398 -8.84 3.72 -18.15
N ASP A 399 -9.48 4.80 -17.71
CA ASP A 399 -9.56 5.16 -16.30
C ASP A 399 -10.65 4.37 -15.59
N LEU A 400 -10.28 3.35 -14.81
CA LEU A 400 -11.24 2.47 -14.16
C LEU A 400 -10.99 2.39 -12.64
N PRO A 401 -11.33 3.44 -11.88
CA PRO A 401 -11.24 3.40 -10.43
C PRO A 401 -12.33 2.50 -9.84
N MET A 402 -12.03 1.84 -8.71
CA MET A 402 -13.02 1.07 -7.96
C MET A 402 -13.73 1.97 -6.95
N PRO A 403 -15.08 2.05 -6.95
CA PRO A 403 -15.80 3.02 -6.13
C PRO A 403 -15.68 2.69 -4.64
N GLY A 404 -15.57 3.75 -3.83
CA GLY A 404 -15.37 3.66 -2.39
C GLY A 404 -13.98 3.20 -1.96
N GLN A 405 -13.02 3.12 -2.88
CA GLN A 405 -11.62 2.86 -2.54
C GLN A 405 -10.86 4.13 -2.25
N PHE A 406 -9.82 4.01 -1.42
CA PHE A 406 -8.95 5.12 -1.10
C PHE A 406 -8.19 5.59 -2.35
N GLU A 407 -8.07 6.90 -2.46
CA GLU A 407 -7.39 7.58 -3.55
C GLU A 407 -6.50 8.67 -2.96
N ILE A 408 -5.26 8.77 -3.43
CA ILE A 408 -4.38 9.88 -3.04
C ILE A 408 -4.83 11.12 -3.81
N PRO A 409 -5.17 12.23 -3.14
CA PRO A 409 -5.57 13.45 -3.82
C PRO A 409 -4.51 13.91 -4.84
N GLY A 410 -4.92 14.17 -6.07
CA GLY A 410 -4.03 14.62 -7.15
C GLY A 410 -3.28 13.50 -7.87
N ALA A 411 -3.31 12.26 -7.36
CA ALA A 411 -2.56 11.16 -7.98
C ALA A 411 -3.22 10.63 -9.26
N PRO A 412 -4.54 10.43 -9.34
CA PRO A 412 -5.16 10.03 -10.60
C PRO A 412 -5.10 11.10 -11.67
N GLU A 413 -5.27 12.38 -11.31
CA GLU A 413 -5.11 13.49 -12.26
C GLU A 413 -3.71 13.53 -12.85
N LEU A 414 -2.70 13.30 -12.01
CA LEU A 414 -1.30 13.21 -12.45
C LEU A 414 -1.04 11.97 -13.33
N ALA A 415 -1.60 10.81 -12.98
CA ALA A 415 -1.49 9.60 -13.80
C ALA A 415 -2.15 9.80 -15.18
N HIS A 416 -3.32 10.43 -15.20
CA HIS A 416 -4.04 10.84 -16.41
C HIS A 416 -3.20 11.79 -17.26
N ASP A 417 -2.63 12.85 -16.65
CA ASP A 417 -1.75 13.80 -17.34
C ASP A 417 -0.53 13.11 -17.97
N LEU A 418 0.10 12.17 -17.27
CA LEU A 418 1.23 11.39 -17.78
C LEU A 418 0.81 10.48 -18.95
N ALA A 419 -0.35 9.85 -18.88
CA ALA A 419 -0.90 9.04 -19.98
C ALA A 419 -1.17 9.90 -21.22
N GLN A 420 -1.79 11.07 -21.04
CA GLN A 420 -2.07 12.00 -22.13
C GLN A 420 -0.76 12.54 -22.75
N GLN A 421 0.24 12.88 -21.93
CA GLN A 421 1.56 13.34 -22.40
C GLN A 421 2.30 12.25 -23.19
N ALA A 422 2.17 10.97 -22.80
CA ALA A 422 2.74 9.86 -23.55
C ALA A 422 2.05 9.66 -24.92
N GLY A 423 0.81 10.11 -25.05
CA GLY A 423 0.05 10.10 -26.30
C GLY A 423 -1.04 9.02 -26.38
N PHE A 424 -1.55 8.55 -25.25
CA PHE A 424 -2.75 7.71 -25.22
C PHE A 424 -4.00 8.55 -25.52
N PRO A 425 -4.92 8.06 -26.37
CA PRO A 425 -6.34 8.35 -26.24
C PRO A 425 -6.85 7.81 -24.91
N ILE A 426 -7.68 8.60 -24.22
CA ILE A 426 -8.22 8.27 -22.90
C ILE A 426 -9.70 7.92 -23.02
N LEU A 427 -10.14 6.86 -22.33
CA LEU A 427 -11.55 6.57 -22.07
C LEU A 427 -11.82 6.68 -20.58
N ASP A 428 -12.83 7.48 -20.21
CA ASP A 428 -13.16 7.78 -18.81
C ASP A 428 -14.31 6.90 -18.32
N LEU A 429 -13.99 5.95 -17.43
CA LEU A 429 -14.95 5.07 -16.77
C LEU A 429 -15.13 5.44 -15.29
N THR A 430 -14.66 6.59 -14.80
CA THR A 430 -14.73 6.99 -13.36
C THR A 430 -16.13 6.87 -12.76
N HIS A 431 -17.17 7.11 -13.57
CA HIS A 431 -18.58 7.09 -13.19
C HIS A 431 -19.31 5.77 -13.53
N TRP A 432 -18.60 4.67 -13.76
CA TRP A 432 -19.20 3.39 -14.20
C TRP A 432 -20.24 2.80 -13.22
N ALA A 433 -20.17 3.16 -11.95
CA ALA A 433 -21.03 2.65 -10.88
C ALA A 433 -22.08 3.66 -10.39
N ASP A 434 -22.17 4.85 -11.00
CA ASP A 434 -23.08 5.90 -10.53
C ASP A 434 -24.53 5.42 -10.48
N GLY A 435 -25.23 5.75 -9.39
CA GLY A 435 -26.62 5.35 -9.17
C GLY A 435 -26.81 3.94 -8.58
N TYR A 436 -25.74 3.23 -8.22
CA TYR A 436 -25.79 1.96 -7.51
C TYR A 436 -25.10 2.01 -6.15
N GLU A 437 -25.57 1.20 -5.21
CA GLU A 437 -24.89 0.99 -3.93
C GLU A 437 -23.64 0.14 -4.11
N LEU A 438 -22.58 0.39 -3.34
CA LEU A 438 -21.29 -0.31 -3.45
C LEU A 438 -21.44 -1.84 -3.33
N ALA A 439 -22.31 -2.30 -2.42
CA ALA A 439 -22.57 -3.73 -2.20
C ALA A 439 -23.28 -4.41 -3.40
N GLU A 440 -23.93 -3.64 -4.27
CA GLU A 440 -24.60 -4.21 -5.45
C GLU A 440 -23.62 -4.50 -6.59
N VAL A 441 -22.52 -3.76 -6.68
CA VAL A 441 -21.61 -3.79 -7.83
C VAL A 441 -20.23 -4.37 -7.49
N LYS A 442 -19.94 -4.59 -6.20
CA LYS A 442 -18.68 -5.16 -5.69
C LYS A 442 -18.93 -6.51 -5.02
N LEU A 443 -17.89 -7.34 -4.88
CA LEU A 443 -18.00 -8.64 -4.18
C LEU A 443 -18.55 -8.48 -2.75
N HIS A 444 -18.15 -7.40 -2.10
CA HIS A 444 -18.76 -6.83 -0.90
C HIS A 444 -18.47 -5.32 -0.88
N ALA A 445 -19.14 -4.55 -0.01
CA ALA A 445 -19.08 -3.09 -0.02
C ALA A 445 -17.63 -2.52 0.01
N ASP A 446 -16.76 -3.14 0.82
CA ASP A 446 -15.36 -2.71 0.99
C ASP A 446 -14.39 -3.39 -0.01
N ALA A 447 -14.85 -4.29 -0.88
CA ALA A 447 -13.97 -5.08 -1.75
C ALA A 447 -13.21 -4.21 -2.75
N HIS A 448 -12.03 -4.64 -3.21
CA HIS A 448 -11.31 -3.98 -4.30
C HIS A 448 -11.73 -4.48 -5.69
N HIS A 449 -12.78 -5.32 -5.76
CA HIS A 449 -13.18 -6.03 -6.98
C HIS A 449 -14.68 -5.95 -7.21
N ALA A 450 -15.04 -5.73 -8.47
CA ALA A 450 -16.41 -5.79 -8.94
C ALA A 450 -16.98 -7.21 -8.85
N ASN A 451 -18.27 -7.35 -8.58
CA ASN A 451 -18.99 -8.62 -8.76
C ASN A 451 -19.47 -8.75 -10.23
N ALA A 452 -20.22 -9.81 -10.54
CA ALA A 452 -20.75 -10.03 -11.89
C ALA A 452 -21.59 -8.85 -12.43
N LYS A 453 -22.41 -8.20 -11.58
CA LYS A 453 -23.18 -7.00 -11.95
C LYS A 453 -22.24 -5.84 -12.27
N GLY A 454 -21.21 -5.63 -11.45
CA GLY A 454 -20.23 -4.58 -11.69
C GLY A 454 -19.43 -4.81 -12.97
N HIS A 455 -18.99 -6.04 -13.24
CA HIS A 455 -18.33 -6.39 -14.49
C HIS A 455 -19.21 -6.10 -15.73
N ARG A 456 -20.50 -6.38 -15.66
CA ARG A 456 -21.45 -6.02 -16.73
C ARG A 456 -21.53 -4.49 -16.92
N LEU A 457 -21.65 -3.71 -15.84
CA LEU A 457 -21.69 -2.24 -15.91
C LEU A 457 -20.40 -1.65 -16.49
N ILE A 458 -19.24 -2.19 -16.12
CA ILE A 458 -17.94 -1.80 -16.69
C ILE A 458 -17.92 -2.05 -18.21
N ALA A 459 -18.40 -3.22 -18.66
CA ALA A 459 -18.48 -3.53 -20.08
C ALA A 459 -19.44 -2.58 -20.83
N GLU A 460 -20.62 -2.30 -20.25
CA GLU A 460 -21.61 -1.38 -20.81
C GLU A 460 -21.03 0.04 -20.96
N ARG A 461 -20.39 0.57 -19.91
CA ARG A 461 -19.74 1.88 -19.93
C ARG A 461 -18.61 1.95 -20.96
N LEU A 462 -17.78 0.90 -21.04
CA LEU A 462 -16.71 0.82 -22.03
C LEU A 462 -17.26 0.80 -23.47
N LEU A 463 -18.37 0.09 -23.70
CA LEU A 463 -19.04 0.04 -24.99
C LEU A 463 -19.57 1.43 -25.40
N GLU A 464 -20.15 2.19 -24.47
CA GLU A 464 -20.60 3.56 -24.69
C GLU A 464 -19.46 4.47 -25.12
N GLU A 465 -18.34 4.43 -24.38
CA GLU A 465 -17.14 5.21 -24.69
C GLU A 465 -16.54 4.83 -26.06
N LEU A 466 -16.47 3.53 -26.38
CA LEU A 466 -16.01 3.08 -27.70
C LEU A 466 -16.94 3.54 -28.83
N ARG A 467 -18.25 3.67 -28.58
CA ARG A 467 -19.20 4.20 -29.56
C ARG A 467 -18.99 5.70 -29.80
N LEU A 468 -18.58 6.45 -28.78
CA LEU A 468 -18.21 7.87 -28.92
C LEU A 468 -16.88 8.04 -29.66
N HIS A 469 -16.00 7.04 -29.59
CA HIS A 469 -14.67 7.05 -30.20
C HIS A 469 -14.44 5.91 -31.21
N PRO A 470 -15.26 5.78 -32.26
CA PRO A 470 -15.20 4.63 -33.18
C PRO A 470 -13.87 4.55 -33.96
N SER A 471 -13.13 5.67 -34.05
CA SER A 471 -11.81 5.69 -34.65
C SER A 471 -10.76 4.86 -33.91
N LEU A 472 -11.03 4.47 -32.67
CA LEU A 472 -10.16 3.59 -31.88
C LEU A 472 -10.27 2.13 -32.32
N LEU A 473 -11.41 1.72 -32.91
CA LEU A 473 -11.67 0.35 -33.35
C LEU A 473 -11.36 0.17 -34.85
N LYS A 474 -10.17 0.61 -35.26
CA LYS A 474 -9.69 0.43 -36.63
C LYS A 474 -8.88 -0.85 -36.73
N GLN A 475 -9.23 -1.70 -37.69
CA GLN A 475 -8.36 -2.80 -38.10
C GLN A 475 -7.10 -2.23 -38.77
N LYS A 476 -5.96 -2.88 -38.53
CA LYS A 476 -4.67 -2.53 -39.15
C LYS A 476 -4.65 -2.71 -40.66
#